data_AF-A0A3N5ZWU1-F1
#
_entry.id   AF-A0A3N5ZWU1-F1
#
_cell.length_a   1.000
_cell.length_b   1.000
_cell.length_c   1.000
_cell.angle_alpha   90.00
_cell.angle_beta   90.00
_cell.angle_gamma   90.00
#
_symmetry.space_group_name_H-M   'P 1'
#
loop_
_entity.id
_entity.type
_entity.pdbx_description
1 polymer ?
#
loop_
_entity_poly.entity_id
_entity_poly.type
_entity_poly.pdbx_seq_one_letter_code
_entity_poly.pdbx_strand_id
1 'polypeptide(L)' 'MNLHMPNAEIFVPGDEPAADALARTTHLCLAAHQDDIEIMAFHGISECFGRTDRHFTGVTVTDGAGSPRDGIYA' A
#
# COMPACT_ATOMS: atom_id res chain seq x y z
N MET A 1 -11.43 -8.20 11.15
CA MET A 1 -11.65 -7.59 9.81
C MET A 1 -12.07 -8.72 8.86
N ASN A 2 -12.96 -8.47 7.89
CA ASN A 2 -13.46 -9.51 6.97
C ASN A 2 -12.99 -9.19 5.54
N LEU A 3 -11.99 -9.92 5.05
CA LEU A 3 -11.49 -9.78 3.68
C LEU A 3 -12.24 -10.75 2.75
N HIS A 4 -12.70 -10.25 1.62
CA HIS A 4 -13.54 -11.02 0.69
C HIS A 4 -12.74 -11.69 -0.45
N MET A 5 -11.47 -11.32 -0.65
CA MET A 5 -10.59 -11.99 -1.60
C MET A 5 -9.71 -13.01 -0.85
N PRO A 6 -9.64 -14.29 -1.29
CA PRO A 6 -8.87 -15.32 -0.60
C PRO A 6 -7.37 -15.04 -0.43
N ASN A 7 -6.82 -14.25 -1.35
CA ASN A 7 -5.41 -13.84 -1.39
C ASN A 7 -5.19 -12.40 -0.92
N ALA A 8 -6.22 -11.72 -0.39
CA ALA A 8 -6.00 -10.41 0.20
C ALA A 8 -5.27 -10.56 1.53
N GLU A 9 -4.23 -9.75 1.70
CA GLU A 9 -3.40 -9.74 2.89
C GLU A 9 -3.32 -8.32 3.45
N ILE A 10 -3.10 -8.23 4.76
CA ILE A 10 -2.75 -6.98 5.42
C ILE A 10 -1.38 -7.20 6.03
N PHE A 11 -0.40 -6.45 5.55
CA PHE A 11 0.92 -6.42 6.14
C PHE A 11 1.06 -5.18 7.02
N VAL A 12 1.34 -5.39 8.30
CA VAL A 12 1.72 -4.34 9.24
C VAL A 12 3.18 -4.55 9.62
N PRO A 13 4.07 -3.57 9.42
CA PRO A 13 5.43 -3.67 9.93
C PRO A 13 5.44 -3.73 11.46
N GLY A 14 6.03 -4.78 12.03
CA GLY A 14 6.08 -5.01 13.48
C GLY A 14 4.98 -5.95 13.99
N ASP A 15 4.68 -5.89 15.28
CA ASP A 15 3.79 -6.83 15.97
C ASP A 15 2.38 -6.28 16.26
N GLU A 16 2.05 -5.13 15.69
CA GLU A 16 0.80 -4.46 16.01
C GLU A 16 -0.41 -5.05 15.28
N PRO A 17 -1.58 -5.16 15.94
CA PRO A 17 -2.81 -5.59 15.29
C PRO A 17 -3.20 -4.70 14.10
N ALA A 18 -3.65 -5.32 13.02
CA ALA A 18 -4.10 -4.62 11.80
C ALA A 18 -5.17 -3.54 12.07
N ALA A 19 -6.08 -3.78 13.01
CA ALA A 19 -7.12 -2.80 13.33
C ALA A 19 -6.53 -1.50 13.91
N ASP A 20 -5.53 -1.61 14.78
CA ASP A 20 -4.88 -0.46 15.43
C ASP A 20 -3.98 0.29 14.43
N ALA A 21 -3.29 -0.46 13.56
CA ALA A 21 -2.51 0.08 12.45
C ALA A 21 -3.34 0.93 11.48
N LEU A 22 -4.52 0.44 11.10
CA LEU A 22 -5.43 1.15 10.20
C LEU A 22 -6.13 2.32 10.89
N ALA A 23 -6.36 2.25 12.20
CA ALA A 23 -7.00 3.33 12.95
C ALA A 23 -6.14 4.60 13.03
N ARG A 24 -4.81 4.49 12.96
CA ARG A 24 -3.88 5.64 13.00
C ARG A 24 -3.50 6.19 11.62
N THR A 25 -4.05 5.66 10.52
CA THR A 25 -3.75 6.12 9.17
C THR A 25 -4.00 7.62 9.04
N THR A 26 -2.97 8.35 8.61
CA THR A 26 -3.08 9.79 8.32
C THR A 26 -3.05 10.06 6.82
N HIS A 27 -2.35 9.22 6.06
CA HIS A 27 -2.21 9.30 4.60
C HIS A 27 -2.60 7.95 4.02
N LEU A 28 -3.61 7.94 3.14
CA LEU A 28 -4.11 6.74 2.48
C LEU A 28 -3.86 6.84 0.97
N CYS A 29 -3.23 5.82 0.40
CA CYS A 29 -3.11 5.64 -1.04
C CYS A 29 -3.84 4.36 -1.46
N LEU A 30 -4.66 4.47 -2.51
CA LEU A 30 -5.25 3.33 -3.21
C LEU A 30 -4.66 3.32 -4.61
N ALA A 31 -4.01 2.22 -4.99
CA ALA A 31 -3.26 2.07 -6.21
C ALA A 31 -3.64 0.78 -6.93
N ALA A 32 -3.55 0.76 -8.26
CA ALA A 32 -3.90 -0.43 -9.02
C ALA A 32 -2.81 -1.49 -8.87
N HIS A 33 -1.56 -1.09 -9.06
CA HIS A 33 -0.39 -1.95 -9.03
C HIS A 33 0.56 -1.60 -7.88
N GLN A 34 1.63 -2.36 -7.77
CA GLN A 34 2.60 -2.25 -6.67
C GLN A 34 3.41 -0.95 -6.82
N ASP A 35 3.95 -0.71 -8.01
CA ASP A 35 4.81 0.42 -8.39
C ASP A 35 4.13 1.79 -8.38
N ASP A 36 2.83 1.80 -8.64
CA ASP A 36 1.96 2.98 -8.56
C ASP A 36 2.14 3.76 -7.24
N ILE A 37 2.33 3.06 -6.11
CA ILE A 37 2.44 3.68 -4.79
C ILE A 37 3.74 4.49 -4.68
N GLU A 38 4.87 3.91 -5.07
CA GLU A 38 6.17 4.59 -5.03
C GLU A 38 6.19 5.80 -5.97
N ILE A 39 5.56 5.71 -7.14
CA ILE A 39 5.57 6.76 -8.15
C ILE A 39 4.60 7.90 -7.78
N MET A 40 3.34 7.56 -7.46
CA MET A 40 2.29 8.55 -7.30
C MET A 40 2.15 9.07 -5.87
N ALA A 41 2.50 8.27 -4.86
CA ALA A 41 2.32 8.62 -3.46
C ALA A 41 3.63 8.94 -2.73
N PHE A 42 4.73 9.16 -3.47
CA PHE A 42 6.04 9.54 -2.91
C PHE A 42 5.95 10.65 -1.84
N HIS A 43 5.14 11.69 -2.10
CA HIS A 43 4.96 12.79 -1.15
C HIS A 43 4.38 12.29 0.18
N GLY A 44 3.29 11.52 0.15
CA GLY A 44 2.66 10.98 1.37
C GLY A 44 3.56 10.00 2.12
N ILE A 45 4.34 9.18 1.40
CA ILE A 45 5.35 8.31 1.99
C ILE A 45 6.42 9.15 2.70
N SER A 46 6.97 10.15 2.03
CA SER A 46 8.03 11.02 2.55
C SER A 46 7.58 11.82 3.77
N GLU A 47 6.31 12.23 3.82
CA GLU A 47 5.73 12.92 4.97
C GLU A 47 5.52 12.02 6.20
N CYS A 48 5.46 10.69 6.02
CA CYS A 48 5.27 9.73 7.10
C CYS A 48 6.55 9.00 7.52
N PHE A 49 7.55 8.91 6.62
CA PHE A 49 8.75 8.12 6.87
C PHE A 49 9.51 8.63 8.11
N GLY A 50 9.78 7.72 9.06
CA GLY A 50 10.48 8.02 10.31
C GLY A 50 9.69 8.90 11.30
N ARG A 51 8.40 9.12 11.06
CA ARG A 51 7.53 9.90 11.96
C ARG A 51 6.86 9.01 13.00
N THR A 52 6.58 9.59 14.17
CA THR A 52 5.80 8.96 15.24
C THR A 52 4.34 9.42 15.29
N ASP A 53 4.01 10.45 14.51
CA ASP A 53 2.72 11.15 14.50
C ASP A 53 2.01 11.11 13.13
N ARG A 54 2.65 10.53 12.12
CA ARG A 54 2.14 10.42 10.75
C ARG A 54 2.38 9.01 10.24
N HIS A 55 1.32 8.43 9.68
CA HIS A 55 1.30 7.05 9.24
C HIS A 55 0.68 6.94 7.85
N PHE A 56 1.39 6.23 6.99
CA PHE A 56 0.98 5.94 5.62
C PHE A 56 0.37 4.54 5.53
N THR A 57 -0.74 4.42 4.81
CA THR A 57 -1.33 3.14 4.44
C THR A 57 -1.46 3.09 2.93
N GLY A 58 -0.82 2.10 2.32
CA GLY A 58 -0.97 1.78 0.90
C GLY A 58 -1.91 0.60 0.71
N VAL A 59 -2.77 0.68 -0.30
CA VAL A 59 -3.62 -0.44 -0.75
C VAL A 59 -3.35 -0.65 -2.23
N THR A 60 -2.78 -1.81 -2.55
CA THR A 60 -2.65 -2.28 -3.92
C THR A 60 -3.85 -3.17 -4.25
N VAL A 61 -4.64 -2.78 -5.24
CA VAL A 61 -5.93 -3.40 -5.57
C VAL A 61 -5.77 -4.65 -6.45
N THR A 62 -4.70 -4.70 -7.26
CA THR A 62 -4.44 -5.80 -8.20
C THR A 62 -2.97 -6.22 -8.17
N ASP A 63 -2.66 -7.40 -8.70
CA ASP A 63 -1.29 -7.95 -8.68
C ASP A 63 -0.39 -7.47 -9.83
N GLY A 64 -0.92 -6.66 -10.76
CA GLY A 64 -0.18 -6.18 -11.94
C GLY A 64 0.29 -7.29 -12.88
N ALA A 65 -0.33 -8.47 -12.84
CA ALA A 65 0.04 -9.60 -13.70
C ALA A 65 -0.18 -9.32 -15.20
N GLY A 66 -1.07 -8.37 -15.54
CA GLY A 66 -1.38 -7.98 -16.91
C GLY A 66 -0.43 -6.95 -17.53
N SER A 67 0.50 -6.38 -16.76
CA SER A 67 1.42 -5.36 -17.27
C SER A 67 2.44 -5.96 -18.24
N PRO A 68 2.76 -5.28 -19.36
CA PRO A 68 3.82 -5.72 -20.26
C PRO A 68 5.16 -5.73 -19.52
N ARG A 69 5.86 -6.87 -19.55
CA ARG A 69 7.18 -7.05 -18.90
C ARG A 69 8.32 -7.28 -19.89
N ASP A 70 7.98 -7.40 -21.18
CA ASP A 70 8.91 -7.51 -22.30
C ASP A 70 8.24 -7.03 -23.62
N GLY A 71 9.04 -6.84 -24.67
CA GLY A 71 8.60 -6.43 -26.00
C GLY A 71 8.55 -4.92 -26.19
N ILE A 72 7.90 -4.47 -27.28
CA ILE A 72 7.95 -3.06 -27.71
C ILE A 72 7.17 -2.08 -26.80
N TYR A 73 6.48 -2.58 -25.79
CA TYR A 73 5.63 -1.81 -24.88
C TYR A 73 5.93 -2.07 -23.41
N ALA A 74 7.06 -2.72 -23.10
CA ALA A 74 7.52 -2.96 -21.73
C ALA A 74 8.59 -1.96 -21.29
#